data_AF-A0A524DYA1-F1
#
_entry.id   AF-A0A524DYA1-F1
#
_cell.length_a   1.000
_cell.length_b   1.000
_cell.length_c   1.000
_cell.angle_alpha   90.00
_cell.angle_beta   90.00
_cell.angle_gamma   90.00
#
_symmetry.space_group_name_H-M   'P 1'
#
loop_
_entity.id
_entity.type
_entity.pdbx_description
1 polymer ?
#
loop_
_entity_poly.entity_id
_entity_poly.type
_entity_poly.pdbx_seq_one_letter_code
_entity_poly.pdbx_strand_id
1 'polypeptide(L)'
;MGESSGPNRVLVDEEERKRLIAEIGRIKDVLDSFKYGLNFEEFADEVFKTVNRQTVVMKRMESTMLQIIERIDALEKRMGGPAGDQAYPTSDSADMVSPSTKSGIQQQSGKEEAADSKIQTGSRRDELERQASDLELKIGRLFEKENELLEMGLNDPASAAEYEEKARVAREMRIDLENQLKSIKEQLE
;
A
#
# COMPACT_ATOMS: atom_id res chain seq x y z
N MET A 1 9.39 -48.69 -67.43
CA MET A 1 8.67 -47.44 -67.73
C MET A 1 7.20 -47.70 -67.41
N GLY A 2 6.52 -46.99 -66.51
CA GLY A 2 6.87 -45.76 -65.80
C GLY A 2 6.37 -45.75 -64.36
N GLU A 3 7.05 -44.91 -63.59
CA GLU A 3 6.68 -44.31 -62.31
C GLU A 3 5.32 -43.57 -62.47
N SER A 4 4.50 -43.25 -61.47
CA SER A 4 4.74 -42.96 -60.07
C SER A 4 3.44 -43.02 -59.25
N SER A 5 3.53 -43.64 -58.08
CA SER A 5 2.94 -43.24 -56.79
C SER A 5 2.15 -41.91 -56.71
N GLY A 6 1.01 -41.96 -56.02
CA GLY A 6 0.58 -40.85 -55.15
C GLY A 6 -0.93 -40.75 -54.92
N PRO A 7 -1.45 -40.94 -53.69
CA PRO A 7 -2.88 -40.83 -53.40
C PRO A 7 -3.32 -39.36 -53.44
N ASN A 8 -4.57 -39.15 -53.81
CA ASN A 8 -5.31 -37.89 -53.80
C ASN A 8 -4.78 -36.86 -52.79
N ARG A 9 -4.01 -35.89 -53.29
CA ARG A 9 -3.83 -34.59 -52.62
C ARG A 9 -5.21 -33.98 -52.54
N VAL A 10 -5.81 -33.97 -51.35
CA VAL A 10 -7.01 -33.19 -51.07
C VAL A 10 -6.66 -31.74 -51.37
N LEU A 11 -7.18 -31.24 -52.49
CA LEU A 11 -7.18 -29.83 -52.81
C LEU A 11 -7.97 -29.15 -51.70
N VAL A 12 -7.28 -28.59 -50.71
CA VAL A 12 -7.89 -27.67 -49.75
C VAL A 12 -8.50 -26.56 -50.60
N ASP A 13 -9.82 -26.41 -50.49
CA ASP A 13 -10.58 -25.42 -51.25
C ASP A 13 -9.99 -24.03 -50.98
N GLU A 14 -9.83 -23.20 -52.02
CA GLU A 14 -9.19 -21.88 -51.86
C GLU A 14 -9.97 -21.00 -50.89
N GLU A 15 -11.28 -21.22 -50.80
CA GLU A 15 -12.16 -20.56 -49.84
C GLU A 15 -11.88 -21.01 -48.41
N GLU A 16 -11.69 -22.31 -48.18
CA GLU A 16 -11.34 -22.87 -46.88
C GLU A 16 -9.95 -22.40 -46.43
N ARG A 17 -8.99 -22.31 -47.37
CA ARG A 17 -7.68 -21.73 -47.11
C ARG A 17 -7.76 -20.26 -46.69
N LYS A 18 -8.57 -19.45 -47.36
CA LYS A 18 -8.76 -18.03 -46.99
C LYS A 18 -9.42 -17.90 -45.61
N ARG A 19 -10.41 -18.75 -45.31
CA ARG A 19 -11.07 -18.79 -44.00
C ARG A 19 -10.07 -19.14 -42.88
N LEU A 20 -9.25 -20.16 -43.08
CA LEU A 20 -8.21 -20.56 -42.13
C LEU A 20 -7.17 -19.47 -41.89
N ILE A 21 -6.73 -18.77 -42.94
CA ILE A 21 -5.78 -17.65 -42.80
C ILE A 21 -6.40 -16.51 -41.98
N ALA A 22 -7.66 -16.16 -42.23
CA ALA A 22 -8.36 -15.12 -41.47
C ALA A 22 -8.59 -15.51 -39.99
N GLU A 23 -8.78 -16.80 -39.72
CA GLU A 23 -8.93 -17.32 -38.36
C GLU A 23 -7.60 -17.32 -37.60
N ILE A 24 -6.50 -17.73 -38.26
CA ILE A 24 -5.14 -17.63 -37.72
C ILE A 24 -4.77 -16.18 -37.43
N GLY A 25 -5.13 -15.24 -38.31
CA GLY A 25 -4.93 -13.80 -38.08
C GLY A 25 -5.61 -13.31 -36.80
N ARG A 26 -6.90 -13.64 -36.61
CA ARG A 26 -7.65 -13.29 -35.40
C ARG A 26 -7.05 -13.91 -34.14
N ILE A 27 -6.64 -15.17 -34.19
CA ILE A 27 -5.97 -15.84 -33.06
C ILE A 27 -4.64 -15.16 -32.73
N LYS A 28 -3.87 -14.75 -33.74
CA LYS A 28 -2.62 -14.01 -33.54
C LYS A 28 -2.86 -12.65 -32.88
N ASP A 29 -3.88 -11.91 -33.31
CA ASP A 29 -4.20 -10.60 -32.72
C ASP A 29 -4.60 -10.72 -31.24
N VAL A 30 -5.36 -11.78 -30.90
CA VAL A 30 -5.70 -12.12 -29.52
C VAL A 30 -4.45 -12.52 -28.71
N LEU A 31 -3.55 -13.32 -29.28
CA LEU A 31 -2.30 -13.69 -28.60
C LEU A 31 -1.37 -12.49 -28.38
N ASP A 32 -1.29 -11.58 -29.36
CA ASP A 32 -0.52 -10.35 -29.23
C ASP A 32 -1.13 -9.46 -28.13
N SER A 33 -2.46 -9.34 -28.01
CA SER A 33 -3.11 -8.60 -26.92
C SER A 33 -2.87 -9.23 -25.54
N PHE A 34 -2.85 -10.56 -25.43
CA PHE A 34 -2.44 -11.24 -24.20
C PHE A 34 -0.97 -10.98 -23.84
N LYS A 35 -0.08 -10.93 -24.84
CA LYS A 35 1.33 -10.56 -24.62
C LYS A 35 1.46 -9.12 -24.11
N TYR A 36 0.67 -8.19 -24.65
CA TYR A 36 0.61 -6.82 -24.12
C TYR A 36 0.01 -6.78 -22.71
N GLY A 37 -0.98 -7.61 -22.41
CA GLY A 37 -1.55 -7.76 -21.06
C GLY A 37 -0.55 -8.27 -20.03
N LEU A 38 0.22 -9.31 -20.36
CA LEU A 38 1.29 -9.84 -19.49
C LEU A 38 2.40 -8.81 -19.24
N ASN A 39 2.82 -8.09 -20.28
CA ASN A 39 3.80 -7.01 -20.12
C ASN A 39 3.24 -5.82 -19.31
N PHE A 40 1.92 -5.62 -19.32
CA PHE A 40 1.27 -4.58 -18.55
C PHE A 40 1.25 -4.90 -17.05
N GLU A 41 1.11 -6.17 -16.67
CA GLU A 41 1.20 -6.60 -15.28
C GLU A 41 2.62 -6.36 -14.71
N GLU A 42 3.66 -6.76 -15.43
CA GLU A 42 5.05 -6.49 -15.04
C GLU A 42 5.33 -4.98 -14.93
N PHE A 43 4.83 -4.20 -15.88
CA PHE A 43 4.94 -2.74 -15.86
C PHE A 43 4.19 -2.12 -14.68
N ALA A 44 2.96 -2.56 -14.40
CA ALA A 44 2.17 -2.09 -13.27
C ALA A 44 2.88 -2.38 -11.94
N ASP A 45 3.44 -3.59 -11.79
CA ASP A 45 4.24 -3.99 -10.64
C ASP A 45 5.47 -3.09 -10.43
N GLU A 46 6.18 -2.74 -11.50
CA GLU A 46 7.30 -1.80 -11.43
C GLU A 46 6.86 -0.38 -11.05
N VAL A 47 5.73 0.09 -11.59
CA VAL A 47 5.15 1.38 -11.23
C VAL A 47 4.76 1.38 -9.74
N PHE A 48 4.08 0.34 -9.26
CA PHE A 48 3.71 0.21 -7.85
C PHE A 48 4.93 0.19 -6.93
N LYS A 49 5.97 -0.60 -7.25
CA LYS A 49 7.22 -0.62 -6.46
C LYS A 49 7.87 0.76 -6.40
N THR A 50 7.86 1.49 -7.51
CA THR A 50 8.43 2.83 -7.60
C THR A 50 7.65 3.83 -6.75
N VAL A 51 6.32 3.85 -6.88
CA VAL A 51 5.44 4.70 -6.08
C VAL A 51 5.62 4.40 -4.60
N ASN A 52 5.63 3.12 -4.21
CA ASN A 52 5.78 2.73 -2.81
C ASN A 52 7.14 3.20 -2.22
N ARG A 53 8.22 3.07 -3.00
CA ARG A 53 9.53 3.60 -2.61
C ARG A 53 9.50 5.13 -2.44
N GLN A 54 8.86 5.85 -3.36
CA GLN A 54 8.70 7.31 -3.27
C GLN A 54 7.88 7.72 -2.05
N THR A 55 6.78 7.02 -1.75
CA THR A 55 5.96 7.26 -0.56
C THR A 55 6.77 7.10 0.73
N VAL A 56 7.60 6.07 0.82
CA VAL A 56 8.50 5.89 2.00
C VAL A 56 9.49 7.04 2.13
N VAL A 57 10.07 7.50 1.02
CA VAL A 57 10.99 8.66 1.03
C VAL A 57 10.26 9.93 1.46
N MET A 58 9.06 10.19 0.94
CA MET A 58 8.25 11.35 1.35
C MET A 58 7.93 11.33 2.84
N LYS A 59 7.48 10.19 3.39
CA LYS A 59 7.20 10.08 4.83
C LYS A 59 8.45 10.34 5.68
N ARG A 60 9.62 9.87 5.24
CA ARG A 60 10.89 10.16 5.91
C ARG A 60 11.24 11.65 5.82
N MET A 61 11.05 12.27 4.66
CA MET A 61 11.28 13.70 4.48
C MET A 61 10.36 14.54 5.38
N GLU A 62 9.07 14.22 5.45
CA GLU A 62 8.12 14.87 6.37
C GLU A 62 8.56 14.72 7.82
N SER A 63 8.94 13.51 8.25
CA SER A 63 9.44 13.29 9.60
C SER A 63 10.69 14.13 9.90
N THR A 64 11.65 14.20 8.97
CA THR A 64 12.83 15.04 9.13
C THR A 64 12.49 16.54 9.16
N MET A 65 11.51 16.98 8.36
CA MET A 65 11.07 18.37 8.34
C MET A 65 10.41 18.75 9.67
N LEU A 66 9.56 17.89 10.23
CA LEU A 66 8.96 18.09 11.55
C LEU A 66 10.04 18.17 12.65
N GLN A 67 11.06 17.31 12.61
CA GLN A 67 12.18 17.38 13.55
C GLN A 67 12.99 18.68 13.41
N ILE A 68 13.15 19.20 12.19
CA ILE A 68 13.82 20.47 11.96
C ILE A 68 12.99 21.62 12.55
N ILE A 69 11.68 21.62 12.31
CA ILE A 69 10.75 22.62 12.87
C ILE A 69 10.82 22.60 14.40
N GLU A 70 10.75 21.43 15.03
CA GLU A 70 10.85 21.29 16.48
C GLU A 70 12.17 21.83 17.03
N ARG A 71 13.29 21.59 16.33
CA ARG A 71 14.60 22.14 16.71
C ARG A 71 14.66 23.65 16.55
N ILE A 72 14.05 24.20 15.50
CA ILE A 72 13.96 25.66 15.29
C ILE A 72 13.14 26.27 16.41
N ASP A 73 11.96 25.74 16.73
CA ASP A 73 11.12 26.22 17.84
C ASP A 73 11.88 26.15 19.19
N ALA A 74 12.64 25.09 19.42
CA ALA A 74 13.46 24.96 20.62
C ALA A 74 14.61 25.98 20.67
N LEU A 75 15.22 26.30 19.52
CA LEU A 75 16.24 27.33 19.39
C LEU A 75 15.64 28.73 19.54
N GLU A 76 14.50 29.01 18.94
CA GLU A 76 13.76 30.27 19.10
C GLU A 76 13.33 30.48 20.55
N LYS A 77 12.89 29.43 21.26
CA LYS A 77 12.61 29.54 22.72
C LYS A 77 13.87 29.80 23.54
N ARG A 78 15.02 29.28 23.12
CA ARG A 78 16.32 29.54 23.77
C ARG A 78 16.90 30.92 23.44
N MET A 79 16.65 31.45 22.24
CA MET A 79 17.14 32.75 21.78
C MET A 79 16.15 33.89 22.02
N GLY A 80 14.86 33.59 22.16
CA GLY A 80 13.72 34.49 22.36
C GLY A 80 13.26 34.57 23.82
N GLY A 81 14.08 34.14 24.77
CA GLY A 81 14.07 34.76 26.10
C GLY A 81 14.41 36.25 25.95
N PRO A 82 13.82 37.16 26.77
CA PRO A 82 13.61 38.56 26.41
C PRO A 82 14.91 39.30 26.10
N ALA A 83 15.26 39.37 24.82
CA ALA A 83 16.18 40.35 24.27
C ALA A 83 15.42 41.68 24.13
N GLY A 84 15.15 42.30 25.28
CA GLY A 84 14.42 43.57 25.36
C GLY A 84 14.69 44.39 26.61
N ASP A 85 15.45 43.89 27.60
CA ASP A 85 15.83 44.68 28.77
C ASP A 85 17.12 44.12 29.41
N GLN A 86 18.28 44.54 28.91
CA GLN A 86 19.48 44.69 29.75
C GLN A 86 20.22 45.94 29.33
N ALA A 87 19.78 47.05 29.91
CA ALA A 87 20.67 48.16 30.20
C ALA A 87 21.79 47.67 31.14
N TYR A 88 23.03 48.07 30.83
CA TYR A 88 24.18 47.95 31.70
C TYR A 88 23.87 48.41 33.14
N PRO A 89 24.54 47.83 34.15
CA PRO A 89 25.64 48.61 34.71
C PRO A 89 26.93 47.81 34.97
N THR A 90 28.00 48.59 34.92
CA THR A 90 29.37 48.39 35.38
C THR A 90 29.49 47.77 36.78
N SER A 91 30.41 46.83 36.99
CA SER A 91 31.70 47.07 37.67
C SER A 91 32.35 45.75 38.11
N ASP A 92 33.67 45.77 38.08
CA ASP A 92 34.66 44.78 38.50
C ASP A 92 34.26 43.77 39.58
N SER A 93 34.65 42.51 39.38
CA SER A 93 35.66 41.82 40.19
C SER A 93 35.94 40.44 39.62
N ALA A 94 37.20 40.22 39.25
CA ALA A 94 37.74 38.90 38.94
C ALA A 94 37.65 37.98 40.18
N ASP A 95 37.31 36.70 39.98
CA ASP A 95 38.28 35.65 40.26
C ASP A 95 37.86 34.29 39.67
N MET A 96 38.87 33.56 39.21
CA MET A 96 38.80 32.22 38.64
C MET A 96 38.79 31.14 39.74
N VAL A 97 38.53 29.89 39.30
CA VAL A 97 38.95 28.59 39.88
C VAL A 97 37.82 27.71 40.48
N SER A 98 37.53 26.61 39.75
CA SER A 98 36.76 25.40 40.08
C SER A 98 37.48 24.50 41.13
N PRO A 99 37.05 23.24 41.37
CA PRO A 99 35.79 22.68 41.90
C PRO A 99 36.03 21.75 43.13
N SER A 100 35.01 21.45 43.96
CA SER A 100 35.09 20.28 44.86
C SER A 100 33.73 19.69 45.32
N THR A 101 33.50 18.44 44.90
CA THR A 101 33.20 17.25 45.74
C THR A 101 31.88 17.13 46.55
N LYS A 102 31.04 16.19 46.08
CA LYS A 102 30.20 15.16 46.76
C LYS A 102 29.15 15.51 47.84
N SER A 103 28.01 14.82 47.67
CA SER A 103 27.11 14.16 48.66
C SER A 103 25.68 14.70 48.52
N GLY A 104 24.60 13.93 48.41
CA GLY A 104 24.35 12.48 48.46
C GLY A 104 22.83 12.24 48.39
N ILE A 105 22.42 10.95 48.46
CA ILE A 105 21.05 10.47 48.78
C ILE A 105 20.07 10.57 47.58
N GLN A 106 19.35 9.55 47.07
CA GLN A 106 18.78 8.32 47.62
C GLN A 106 18.52 7.32 46.47
N GLN A 107 18.92 6.06 46.61
CA GLN A 107 18.45 4.93 45.79
C GLN A 107 17.85 3.89 46.75
N GLN A 108 16.56 3.63 46.58
CA GLN A 108 15.74 2.51 47.05
C GLN A 108 14.35 2.83 46.47
N SER A 109 13.53 1.97 45.89
CA SER A 109 13.40 0.52 45.77
C SER A 109 12.17 0.39 44.84
N GLY A 110 12.09 -0.46 43.82
CA GLY A 110 12.05 -1.90 43.92
C GLY A 110 10.76 -2.42 43.23
N LYS A 111 10.93 -3.51 42.49
CA LYS A 111 9.94 -4.52 42.07
C LYS A 111 8.95 -4.18 40.95
N GLU A 112 9.42 -4.56 39.76
CA GLU A 112 8.67 -5.23 38.70
C GLU A 112 7.71 -6.29 39.25
N GLU A 113 6.43 -6.14 38.94
CA GLU A 113 5.43 -7.23 38.86
C GLU A 113 4.28 -6.71 37.96
N ALA A 114 4.45 -6.78 36.63
CA ALA A 114 3.38 -6.55 35.65
C ALA A 114 3.66 -7.18 34.27
N ALA A 115 4.51 -8.21 34.18
CA ALA A 115 4.94 -8.77 32.90
C ALA A 115 4.01 -9.88 32.36
N ASP A 116 3.12 -10.44 33.17
CA ASP A 116 2.37 -11.65 32.79
C ASP A 116 1.02 -11.39 32.10
N SER A 117 0.51 -10.14 32.12
CA SER A 117 -0.71 -9.75 31.40
C SER A 117 -0.46 -9.17 30.00
N LYS A 118 0.80 -8.87 29.65
CA LYS A 118 1.18 -8.28 28.36
C LYS A 118 1.39 -9.30 27.23
N ILE A 119 1.69 -10.56 27.58
CA ILE A 119 2.03 -11.58 26.58
C ILE A 119 0.76 -12.14 25.91
N GLN A 120 -0.37 -12.24 26.63
CA GLN A 120 -1.65 -12.66 26.04
C GLN A 120 -2.34 -11.57 25.20
N THR A 121 -2.18 -10.30 25.54
CA THR A 121 -2.80 -9.19 24.79
C THR A 121 -2.08 -8.90 23.47
N GLY A 122 -0.76 -9.08 23.42
CA GLY A 122 0.03 -9.00 22.18
C GLY A 122 -0.46 -10.00 21.12
N SER A 123 -0.60 -11.28 21.48
CA SER A 123 -1.05 -12.31 20.53
C SER A 123 -2.47 -12.07 19.99
N ARG A 124 -3.38 -11.47 20.78
CA ARG A 124 -4.74 -11.17 20.34
C ARG A 124 -4.79 -9.93 19.46
N ARG A 125 -3.98 -8.92 19.76
CA ARG A 125 -3.87 -7.70 18.94
C ARG A 125 -3.27 -8.01 17.57
N ASP A 126 -2.18 -8.78 17.54
CA ASP A 126 -1.52 -9.20 16.30
C ASP A 126 -2.48 -10.01 15.39
N GLU A 127 -3.32 -10.85 15.98
CA GLU A 127 -4.33 -11.63 15.25
C GLU A 127 -5.43 -10.73 14.67
N LEU A 128 -5.92 -9.74 15.43
CA LEU A 128 -6.89 -8.77 14.95
C LEU A 128 -6.31 -7.86 13.85
N GLU A 129 -5.03 -7.47 13.94
CA GLU A 129 -4.34 -6.70 12.89
C GLU A 129 -4.19 -7.52 11.59
N ARG A 130 -3.91 -8.83 11.69
CA ARG A 130 -3.90 -9.73 10.53
C ARG A 130 -5.29 -9.86 9.91
N GLN A 131 -6.31 -10.09 10.71
CA GLN A 131 -7.70 -10.18 10.24
C GLN A 131 -8.16 -8.88 9.57
N ALA A 132 -7.79 -7.72 10.12
CA ALA A 132 -8.05 -6.43 9.51
C ALA A 132 -7.35 -6.30 8.13
N SER A 133 -6.08 -6.67 8.05
CA SER A 133 -5.31 -6.63 6.79
C SER A 133 -5.91 -7.55 5.73
N ASP A 134 -6.34 -8.76 6.10
CA ASP A 134 -6.98 -9.71 5.19
C ASP A 134 -8.34 -9.21 4.71
N LEU A 135 -9.11 -8.55 5.58
CA LEU A 135 -10.38 -7.93 5.20
C LEU A 135 -10.18 -6.75 4.25
N GLU A 136 -9.18 -5.90 4.49
CA GLU A 136 -8.82 -4.80 3.58
C GLU A 136 -8.50 -5.30 2.18
N LEU A 137 -7.71 -6.38 2.07
CA LEU A 137 -7.41 -7.02 0.78
C LEU A 137 -8.66 -7.58 0.10
N LYS A 138 -9.57 -8.22 0.84
CA LYS A 138 -10.83 -8.77 0.30
C LYS A 138 -11.77 -7.66 -0.18
N ILE A 139 -11.88 -6.57 0.59
CA ILE A 139 -12.67 -5.38 0.23
C ILE A 139 -12.13 -4.77 -1.06
N GLY A 140 -10.81 -4.61 -1.18
CA GLY A 140 -10.16 -4.11 -2.39
C GLY A 140 -10.50 -4.95 -3.63
N ARG A 141 -10.37 -6.28 -3.54
CA ARG A 141 -10.72 -7.19 -4.63
C ARG A 141 -12.19 -7.14 -5.03
N LEU A 142 -13.10 -6.99 -4.06
CA LEU A 142 -14.53 -6.85 -4.35
C LEU A 142 -14.84 -5.52 -5.03
N PHE A 143 -14.15 -4.44 -4.65
CA PHE A 143 -14.27 -3.13 -5.30
C PHE A 143 -13.79 -3.17 -6.76
N GLU A 144 -12.65 -3.79 -7.02
CA GLU A 144 -12.13 -4.00 -8.38
C GLU A 144 -13.10 -4.82 -9.22
N LYS A 145 -13.60 -5.93 -8.67
CA LYS A 145 -14.57 -6.80 -9.35
C LYS A 145 -15.90 -6.11 -9.63
N GLU A 146 -16.40 -5.28 -8.70
CA GLU A 146 -17.59 -4.46 -8.93
C GLU A 146 -17.40 -3.54 -10.14
N ASN A 147 -16.26 -2.84 -10.21
CA ASN A 147 -15.97 -1.93 -11.32
C ASN A 147 -15.82 -2.67 -12.65
N GLU A 148 -15.11 -3.80 -12.66
CA GLU A 148 -14.96 -4.64 -13.86
C GLU A 148 -16.33 -5.08 -14.39
N LEU A 149 -17.22 -5.54 -13.52
CA LEU A 149 -18.57 -5.95 -13.91
C LEU A 149 -19.39 -4.79 -14.46
N LEU A 150 -19.30 -3.61 -13.85
CA LEU A 150 -19.98 -2.41 -14.37
C LEU A 150 -19.43 -2.01 -15.74
N GLU A 151 -18.12 -2.10 -15.96
CA GLU A 151 -17.49 -1.83 -17.26
C GLU A 151 -17.92 -2.86 -18.32
N MET A 152 -18.00 -4.14 -17.96
CA MET A 152 -18.54 -5.19 -18.84
C MET A 152 -19.99 -4.92 -19.23
N GLY A 153 -20.81 -4.42 -18.30
CA GLY A 153 -22.20 -4.02 -18.59
C GLY A 153 -22.32 -2.84 -19.57
N LEU A 154 -21.33 -1.93 -19.59
CA LEU A 154 -21.26 -0.85 -20.58
C LEU A 154 -20.83 -1.35 -21.96
N ASN A 155 -19.96 -2.36 -22.00
CA ASN A 155 -19.41 -2.91 -23.24
C ASN A 155 -20.27 -4.02 -23.88
N ASP A 156 -21.12 -4.70 -23.10
CA ASP A 156 -22.10 -5.68 -23.56
C ASP A 156 -23.52 -5.36 -23.07
N PRO A 157 -24.27 -4.53 -23.82
CA PRO A 157 -25.63 -4.12 -23.46
C PRO A 157 -26.64 -5.27 -23.38
N ALA A 158 -26.39 -6.39 -24.09
CA ALA A 158 -27.31 -7.52 -24.11
C ALA A 158 -27.34 -8.26 -22.77
N SER A 159 -26.22 -8.26 -22.05
CA SER A 159 -26.06 -8.90 -20.74
C SER A 159 -25.94 -7.90 -19.58
N ALA A 160 -26.14 -6.59 -19.84
CA ALA A 160 -25.92 -5.52 -18.87
C ALA A 160 -26.65 -5.74 -17.53
N ALA A 161 -27.89 -6.21 -17.56
CA ALA A 161 -28.67 -6.49 -16.35
C ALA A 161 -28.05 -7.61 -15.49
N GLU A 162 -27.43 -8.62 -16.10
CA GLU A 162 -26.75 -9.69 -15.35
C GLU A 162 -25.45 -9.20 -14.71
N TYR A 163 -24.71 -8.34 -15.42
CA TYR A 163 -23.49 -7.73 -14.89
C TYR A 163 -23.79 -6.75 -13.75
N GLU A 164 -24.86 -5.96 -13.88
CA GLU A 164 -25.32 -5.04 -12.83
C GLU A 164 -25.74 -5.79 -11.56
N GLU A 165 -26.46 -6.92 -11.70
CA GLU A 165 -26.83 -7.74 -10.56
C GLU A 165 -25.61 -8.38 -9.88
N LYS A 166 -24.63 -8.87 -10.65
CA LYS A 166 -23.37 -9.38 -10.10
C LYS A 166 -22.58 -8.27 -9.39
N ALA A 167 -22.56 -7.07 -9.94
CA ALA A 167 -21.93 -5.90 -9.33
C ALA A 167 -22.64 -5.50 -8.02
N ARG A 168 -23.98 -5.57 -7.98
CA ARG A 168 -24.78 -5.37 -6.76
C ARG A 168 -24.39 -6.35 -5.66
N VAL A 169 -24.30 -7.64 -5.98
CA VAL A 169 -23.89 -8.68 -5.01
C VAL A 169 -22.46 -8.43 -4.51
N ALA A 170 -21.52 -8.08 -5.40
CA ALA A 170 -20.15 -7.73 -5.01
C ALA A 170 -20.11 -6.52 -4.05
N ARG A 171 -20.95 -5.50 -4.31
CA ARG A 171 -21.10 -4.32 -3.45
C ARG A 171 -21.67 -4.66 -2.08
N GLU A 172 -22.72 -5.48 -2.01
CA GLU A 172 -23.32 -5.92 -0.75
C GLU A 172 -22.30 -6.69 0.10
N MET A 173 -21.59 -7.64 -0.50
CA MET A 173 -20.51 -8.36 0.17
C MET A 173 -19.39 -7.41 0.65
N ARG A 174 -19.05 -6.39 -0.14
CA ARG A 174 -18.04 -5.40 0.23
C ARG A 174 -18.47 -4.63 1.48
N ILE A 175 -19.71 -4.14 1.52
CA ILE A 175 -20.28 -3.40 2.65
C ILE A 175 -20.27 -4.26 3.92
N ASP A 176 -20.63 -5.53 3.82
CA ASP A 176 -20.61 -6.45 4.97
C ASP A 176 -19.19 -6.62 5.53
N LEU A 177 -18.18 -6.77 4.65
CA LEU A 177 -16.79 -6.86 5.07
C LEU A 177 -16.25 -5.53 5.62
N GLU A 178 -16.68 -4.38 5.07
CA GLU A 178 -16.35 -3.04 5.60
C GLU A 178 -16.89 -2.87 7.02
N ASN A 179 -18.11 -3.33 7.29
CA ASN A 179 -18.71 -3.32 8.62
C ASN A 179 -17.94 -4.24 9.61
N GLN A 180 -17.53 -5.43 9.16
CA GLN A 180 -16.69 -6.32 9.96
C GLN A 180 -15.32 -5.69 10.27
N LEU A 181 -14.68 -5.09 9.26
CA LEU A 181 -13.40 -4.40 9.41
C LEU A 181 -13.51 -3.25 10.40
N LYS A 182 -14.60 -2.46 10.31
CA LYS A 182 -14.86 -1.37 11.26
C LYS A 182 -14.96 -1.89 12.69
N SER A 183 -15.70 -2.98 12.91
CA SER A 183 -15.81 -3.60 14.24
C SER A 183 -14.46 -4.10 14.78
N ILE A 184 -13.61 -4.65 13.92
CA ILE A 184 -12.25 -5.08 14.31
C ILE A 184 -11.36 -3.88 14.63
N LYS A 185 -11.44 -2.78 13.85
CA LYS A 185 -10.69 -1.56 14.12
C LYS A 185 -11.10 -0.92 15.45
N GLU A 186 -12.40 -0.89 15.76
CA GLU A 186 -12.91 -0.43 17.06
C GLU A 186 -12.43 -1.29 18.24
N GLN A 187 -12.07 -2.56 18.01
CA GLN A 187 -11.46 -3.43 19.04
C GLN A 187 -9.95 -3.25 19.19
N LEU A 188 -9.29 -2.62 18.21
CA LEU A 188 -7.85 -2.35 18.19
C LEU A 188 -7.49 -0.96 18.74
N GLU A 189 -8.43 -0.02 18.67
CA GLU A 189 -8.39 1.31 19.33
C GLU A 189 -8.50 1.22 20.86
#